data_AF-A0A0N4TAH9-F1
#
_entry.id   AF-A0A0N4TAH9-F1
#
_cell.length_a   1.000
_cell.length_b   1.000
_cell.length_c   1.000
_cell.angle_alpha   90.00
_cell.angle_beta   90.00
_cell.angle_gamma   90.00
#
_symmetry.space_group_name_H-M   'P 1'
#
loop_
_entity.id
_entity.type
_entity.pdbx_description
1 polymer ?
#
loop_
_entity_poly.entity_id
_entity_poly.type
_entity_poly.pdbx_seq_one_letter_code
_entity_poly.pdbx_strand_id
1 'polypeptide(L)'
;MEETAGNQPGFDPNHVLQMEEAANILMSPNSAYDARKAAEEFFINIRNGKFSPEYCRLVIEATSSEFVTFEMVQLMIMNLFKQWSIFESQVFQQCFKYLLENAVHKFRASKLIRTEMLRACAKLLKRSIFDGKACDADMLDQTVHFLLTNEDPQLQAIACEFIEAIAHEFATSWRSSNLGISFDFHVRARHSFEVFF
;
A
#
# COMPACT_ATOMS: atom_id res chain seq x y z
N MET A 1 18.25 -17.54 -20.63
CA MET A 1 17.68 -16.59 -21.61
C MET A 1 17.35 -15.34 -20.83
N GLU A 2 18.37 -14.50 -20.67
CA GLU A 2 18.25 -13.13 -20.17
C GLU A 2 17.73 -12.27 -21.32
N GLU A 3 16.60 -11.60 -21.12
CA GLU A 3 16.26 -10.31 -21.74
C GLU A 3 14.84 -9.92 -21.31
N THR A 4 14.75 -9.02 -20.31
CA THR A 4 13.92 -7.80 -20.30
C THR A 4 14.07 -7.10 -18.95
N ALA A 5 15.30 -6.69 -18.61
CA ALA A 5 15.50 -5.62 -17.63
C ALA A 5 15.27 -4.29 -18.36
N GLY A 6 14.00 -3.96 -18.60
CA GLY A 6 13.65 -2.62 -19.06
C GLY A 6 14.14 -1.62 -18.02
N ASN A 7 14.95 -0.64 -18.45
CA ASN A 7 15.50 0.47 -17.65
C ASN A 7 14.54 0.87 -16.52
N GLN A 8 14.72 0.29 -15.33
CA GLN A 8 14.13 0.86 -14.14
C GLN A 8 14.92 2.14 -13.89
N PRO A 9 14.26 3.30 -13.72
CA PRO A 9 14.98 4.48 -13.29
C PRO A 9 15.65 4.12 -11.98
N GLY A 10 16.99 4.19 -11.95
CA GLY A 10 17.74 4.11 -10.70
C GLY A 10 17.13 5.11 -9.72
N PHE A 11 17.15 4.78 -8.43
CA PHE A 11 16.68 5.71 -7.42
C PHE A 11 17.50 7.00 -7.52
N ASP A 12 16.83 8.12 -7.79
CA ASP A 12 17.42 9.45 -7.89
C ASP A 12 16.70 10.37 -6.89
N PRO A 13 17.41 10.94 -5.90
CA PRO A 13 16.85 11.92 -4.98
C PRO A 13 16.19 13.11 -5.66
N ASN A 14 16.64 13.51 -6.86
CA ASN A 14 16.03 14.59 -7.61
C ASN A 14 14.60 14.28 -8.04
N HIS A 15 14.28 13.00 -8.31
CA HIS A 15 12.90 12.60 -8.61
C HIS A 15 12.00 12.77 -7.39
N VAL A 16 12.51 12.57 -6.17
CA VAL A 16 11.74 12.80 -4.94
C VAL A 16 11.40 14.28 -4.80
N LEU A 17 12.36 15.17 -5.02
CA LEU A 17 12.12 16.62 -5.00
C LEU A 17 11.06 17.05 -6.03
N GLN A 18 11.13 16.52 -7.26
CA GLN A 18 10.11 16.77 -8.29
C GLN A 18 8.71 16.29 -7.86
N MET A 19 8.63 15.12 -7.22
CA MET A 19 7.36 14.62 -6.68
C MET A 19 6.82 15.53 -5.57
N GLU A 20 7.67 16.04 -4.69
CA GLU A 20 7.27 16.97 -3.63
C GLU A 20 6.81 18.32 -4.17
N GLU A 21 7.50 18.87 -5.18
CA GLU A 21 7.11 20.09 -5.87
C GLU A 21 5.74 19.92 -6.55
N ALA A 22 5.55 18.83 -7.29
CA ALA A 22 4.26 18.52 -7.93
C ALA A 22 3.15 18.34 -6.89
N ALA A 23 3.42 17.67 -5.77
CA ALA A 23 2.47 17.49 -4.68
C ALA A 23 2.07 18.85 -4.07
N ASN A 24 3.02 19.75 -3.84
CA ASN A 24 2.76 21.09 -3.32
C ASN A 24 1.87 21.91 -4.26
N ILE A 25 2.07 21.78 -5.58
CA ILE A 25 1.22 22.44 -6.59
C ILE A 25 -0.22 21.92 -6.52
N LEU A 26 -0.42 20.60 -6.40
CA LEU A 26 -1.75 19.98 -6.32
C LEU A 26 -2.52 20.38 -5.06
N MET A 27 -1.82 20.37 -3.92
CA MET A 27 -2.38 20.66 -2.61
C MET A 27 -2.59 22.17 -2.37
N SER A 28 -1.89 23.03 -3.13
CA SER A 28 -2.07 24.47 -3.05
C SER A 28 -3.41 24.91 -3.66
N PRO A 29 -4.26 25.68 -2.94
CA PRO A 29 -5.52 26.16 -3.48
C PRO A 29 -5.33 27.19 -4.61
N ASN A 30 -4.19 27.89 -4.62
CA ASN A 30 -3.92 29.05 -5.48
C ASN A 30 -2.98 28.73 -6.66
N SER A 31 -2.75 27.46 -6.98
CA SER A 31 -1.92 27.08 -8.12
C SER A 31 -2.58 27.46 -9.45
N ALA A 32 -1.77 27.92 -10.40
CA ALA A 32 -2.24 28.20 -11.76
C ALA A 32 -2.78 26.92 -12.40
N TYR A 33 -3.85 27.04 -13.19
CA TYR A 33 -4.53 25.90 -13.81
C TYR A 33 -3.58 24.99 -14.59
N ASP A 34 -2.71 25.56 -15.43
CA ASP A 34 -1.75 24.80 -16.24
C ASP A 34 -0.72 24.06 -15.38
N ALA A 35 -0.24 24.69 -14.31
CA ALA A 35 0.69 24.06 -13.37
C ALA A 35 0.03 22.88 -12.64
N ARG A 36 -1.24 23.05 -12.24
CA ARG A 36 -2.03 21.99 -11.60
C ARG A 36 -2.24 20.81 -12.53
N LYS A 37 -2.64 21.08 -13.78
CA LYS A 37 -2.81 20.06 -14.82
C LYS A 37 -1.50 19.31 -15.10
N ALA A 38 -0.37 20.02 -15.20
CA ALA A 38 0.94 19.40 -15.40
C ALA A 38 1.33 18.49 -14.21
N ALA A 39 1.04 18.91 -12.98
CA ALA A 39 1.27 18.08 -11.80
C ALA A 39 0.36 16.84 -11.75
N GLU A 40 -0.90 16.95 -12.18
CA GLU A 40 -1.80 15.80 -12.31
C GLU A 40 -1.29 14.80 -13.35
N GLU A 41 -0.92 15.27 -14.54
CA GLU A 41 -0.34 14.44 -15.60
C GLU A 41 0.95 13.74 -15.14
N PHE A 42 1.77 14.42 -14.35
CA PHE A 42 2.98 13.85 -13.76
C PHE A 42 2.67 12.64 -12.85
N PHE A 43 1.72 12.76 -11.91
CA PHE A 43 1.34 11.62 -11.06
C PHE A 43 0.61 10.51 -11.82
N ILE A 44 -0.14 10.84 -12.87
CA ILE A 44 -0.73 9.83 -13.77
C ILE A 44 0.38 9.02 -14.46
N ASN A 45 1.41 9.70 -14.97
CA ASN A 45 2.57 9.03 -15.58
C ASN A 45 3.32 8.14 -14.60
N ILE A 46 3.50 8.61 -13.35
CA ILE A 46 4.07 7.80 -12.27
C ILE A 46 3.24 6.54 -12.02
N ARG A 47 1.91 6.69 -11.92
CA ARG A 47 0.99 5.57 -11.67
C ARG A 47 0.99 4.56 -12.82
N ASN A 48 1.21 5.01 -14.04
CA ASN A 48 1.34 4.14 -15.20
C ASN A 48 2.73 3.53 -15.34
N GLY A 49 3.72 4.08 -14.64
CA GLY A 49 5.10 3.59 -14.62
C GLY A 49 5.24 2.21 -13.96
N LYS A 50 6.22 1.44 -14.44
CA LYS A 50 6.55 0.12 -13.91
C LYS A 50 7.63 0.22 -12.82
N PHE A 51 7.29 0.83 -11.70
CA PHE A 51 8.19 0.95 -10.56
C PHE A 51 8.21 -0.33 -9.71
N SER A 52 9.39 -0.73 -9.25
CA SER A 52 9.53 -1.85 -8.31
C SER A 52 8.98 -1.46 -6.93
N PRO A 53 8.53 -2.43 -6.11
CA PRO A 53 8.17 -2.16 -4.71
C PRO A 53 9.32 -1.51 -3.94
N GLU A 54 10.56 -1.90 -4.24
CA GLU A 54 11.76 -1.32 -3.65
C GLU A 54 11.93 0.16 -3.99
N TYR A 55 11.67 0.57 -5.22
CA TYR A 55 11.68 1.99 -5.58
C TYR A 55 10.66 2.79 -4.76
N CYS A 56 9.42 2.29 -4.64
CA CYS A 56 8.40 2.94 -3.81
C CYS A 56 8.84 3.05 -2.35
N ARG A 57 9.50 2.01 -1.80
CA ARG A 57 10.06 2.02 -0.44
C ARG A 57 11.08 3.14 -0.26
N LEU A 58 12.04 3.26 -1.19
CA LEU A 58 13.08 4.28 -1.14
C LEU A 58 12.50 5.70 -1.23
N VAL A 59 11.46 5.91 -2.06
CA VAL A 59 10.78 7.22 -2.13
C VAL A 59 10.05 7.54 -0.82
N ILE A 60 9.34 6.58 -0.22
CA ILE A 60 8.66 6.75 1.09
C ILE A 60 9.67 7.07 2.21
N GLU A 61 10.88 6.54 2.12
CA GLU A 61 11.94 6.81 3.09
C GLU A 61 12.57 8.19 2.91
N ALA A 62 12.69 8.65 1.67
CA ALA A 62 13.34 9.92 1.34
C ALA A 62 12.39 11.13 1.41
N THR A 63 11.09 10.96 1.19
CA THR A 63 10.14 12.08 1.15
C THR A 63 9.69 12.53 2.53
N SER A 64 9.42 13.83 2.65
CA SER A 64 8.75 14.47 3.78
C SER A 64 7.26 14.74 3.51
N SER A 65 6.81 14.58 2.25
CA SER A 65 5.44 14.85 1.83
C SER A 65 4.51 13.67 2.11
N GLU A 66 3.46 13.91 2.89
CA GLU A 66 2.40 12.93 3.11
C GLU A 66 1.71 12.53 1.79
N PHE A 67 1.47 13.50 0.90
CA PHE A 67 0.84 13.21 -0.39
C PHE A 67 1.68 12.25 -1.24
N VAL A 68 2.99 12.49 -1.32
CA VAL A 68 3.90 11.58 -2.05
C VAL A 68 3.93 10.21 -1.40
N THR A 69 4.01 10.16 -0.07
CA THR A 69 3.96 8.90 0.68
C THR A 69 2.68 8.12 0.37
N PHE A 70 1.53 8.79 0.37
CA PHE A 70 0.24 8.19 0.05
C PHE A 70 0.22 7.60 -1.37
N GLU A 71 0.64 8.37 -2.38
CA GLU A 71 0.70 7.90 -3.77
C GLU A 71 1.68 6.72 -3.93
N MET A 72 2.82 6.73 -3.23
CA MET A 72 3.79 5.62 -3.29
C MET A 72 3.25 4.33 -2.66
N VAL A 73 2.49 4.42 -1.56
CA VAL A 73 1.83 3.24 -0.97
C VAL A 73 0.81 2.65 -1.95
N GLN A 74 -0.01 3.49 -2.61
CA GLN A 74 -0.97 3.02 -3.62
C GLN A 74 -0.26 2.35 -4.81
N LEU A 75 0.80 2.99 -5.31
CA LEU A 75 1.59 2.49 -6.44
C LEU A 75 2.25 1.15 -6.11
N MET A 76 2.81 1.01 -4.91
CA MET A 76 3.42 -0.23 -4.43
C MET A 76 2.41 -1.39 -4.47
N ILE A 77 1.22 -1.20 -3.89
CA ILE A 77 0.17 -2.23 -3.87
C ILE A 77 -0.32 -2.56 -5.27
N MET A 78 -0.57 -1.55 -6.11
CA MET A 78 -1.02 -1.76 -7.47
C MET A 78 0.01 -2.58 -8.27
N ASN A 79 1.30 -2.29 -8.14
CA ASN A 79 2.35 -3.01 -8.85
C ASN A 79 2.54 -4.44 -8.33
N LEU A 80 2.45 -4.65 -7.02
CA LEU A 80 2.44 -5.99 -6.42
C LEU A 80 1.29 -6.84 -6.97
N PHE A 81 0.09 -6.27 -7.09
CA PHE A 81 -1.09 -7.01 -7.57
C PHE A 81 -0.96 -7.37 -9.06
N LYS A 82 -0.47 -6.43 -9.88
CA LYS A 82 -0.19 -6.68 -11.31
C LYS A 82 0.82 -7.83 -11.52
N GLN A 83 1.72 -8.05 -10.55
CA GLN A 83 2.78 -9.04 -10.63
C GLN A 83 2.59 -10.20 -9.63
N TRP A 84 1.35 -10.43 -9.16
CA TRP A 84 1.06 -11.45 -8.13
C TRP A 84 1.56 -12.85 -8.48
N SER A 85 1.45 -13.23 -9.76
CA SER A 85 1.87 -14.54 -10.26
C SER A 85 3.37 -14.65 -10.51
N ILE A 86 4.09 -13.53 -10.56
CA ILE A 86 5.51 -13.46 -10.95
C ILE A 86 6.40 -13.36 -9.71
N PHE A 87 6.06 -12.50 -8.76
CA PHE A 87 6.88 -12.31 -7.57
C PHE A 87 6.78 -13.49 -6.59
N GLU A 88 7.88 -13.68 -5.86
CA GLU A 88 7.98 -14.64 -4.76
C GLU A 88 7.28 -14.14 -3.50
N SER A 89 6.79 -15.06 -2.67
CA SER A 89 6.09 -14.74 -1.41
C SER A 89 6.91 -13.80 -0.51
N GLN A 90 8.24 -13.95 -0.49
CA GLN A 90 9.13 -13.13 0.33
C GLN A 90 8.98 -11.62 0.03
N VAL A 91 8.80 -11.23 -1.23
CA VAL A 91 8.61 -9.82 -1.62
C VAL A 91 7.34 -9.27 -1.00
N PHE A 92 6.24 -10.05 -1.05
CA PHE A 92 4.96 -9.62 -0.48
C PHE A 92 5.00 -9.53 1.04
N GLN A 93 5.61 -10.51 1.70
CA GLN A 93 5.77 -10.53 3.16
C GLN A 93 6.62 -9.36 3.64
N GLN A 94 7.71 -9.04 2.93
CA GLN A 94 8.55 -7.88 3.24
C GLN A 94 7.76 -6.57 3.09
N CYS A 95 6.99 -6.41 2.00
CA CYS A 95 6.14 -5.23 1.82
C CYS A 95 5.06 -5.11 2.90
N PHE A 96 4.38 -6.22 3.23
CA PHE A 96 3.38 -6.25 4.30
C PHE A 96 3.98 -5.80 5.64
N LYS A 97 5.10 -6.40 6.03
CA LYS A 97 5.80 -6.07 7.27
C LYS A 97 6.26 -4.61 7.28
N TYR A 98 6.86 -4.15 6.19
CA TYR A 98 7.30 -2.77 6.04
C TYR A 98 6.15 -1.77 6.24
N LEU A 99 5.02 -1.98 5.56
CA LEU A 99 3.87 -1.08 5.63
C LEU A 99 3.28 -1.05 7.05
N LEU A 100 3.14 -2.22 7.68
CA LEU A 100 2.60 -2.33 9.02
C LEU A 100 3.52 -1.68 10.07
N GLU A 101 4.82 -1.98 10.04
CA GLU A 101 5.80 -1.38 10.96
C GLU A 101 5.84 0.15 10.81
N ASN A 102 5.77 0.66 9.58
CA ASN A 102 5.74 2.09 9.33
C ASN A 102 4.42 2.74 9.79
N ALA A 103 3.28 2.07 9.66
CA ALA A 103 2.00 2.55 10.18
C ALA A 103 2.03 2.68 11.71
N VAL A 104 2.66 1.71 12.38
CA VAL A 104 2.74 1.62 13.84
C VAL A 104 3.79 2.57 14.43
N HIS A 105 4.90 2.79 13.73
CA HIS A 105 6.03 3.57 14.23
C HIS A 105 6.18 4.93 13.53
N LYS A 106 6.72 4.97 12.30
CA LYS A 106 7.10 6.21 11.61
C LYS A 106 5.91 7.14 11.38
N PHE A 107 4.80 6.59 10.88
CA PHE A 107 3.60 7.35 10.52
C PHE A 107 2.51 7.26 11.57
N ARG A 108 2.86 6.86 12.80
CA ARG A 108 1.92 6.73 13.91
C ARG A 108 1.07 7.98 14.15
N ALA A 109 1.65 9.18 14.01
CA ALA A 109 0.93 10.43 14.19
C ALA A 109 0.07 10.84 12.97
N SER A 110 0.47 10.41 11.77
CA SER A 110 -0.22 10.77 10.52
C SER A 110 -1.40 9.84 10.27
N LYS A 111 -2.61 10.29 10.62
CA LYS A 111 -3.83 9.49 10.40
C LYS A 111 -4.01 9.10 8.93
N LEU A 112 -3.74 10.03 8.02
CA LEU A 112 -3.87 9.80 6.57
C LEU A 112 -2.99 8.64 6.10
N ILE A 113 -1.69 8.72 6.41
CA ILE A 113 -0.72 7.73 5.94
C ILE A 113 -0.86 6.41 6.67
N ARG A 114 -1.07 6.45 7.98
CA ARG A 114 -1.33 5.24 8.78
C ARG A 114 -2.55 4.49 8.25
N THR A 115 -3.67 5.17 8.02
CA THR A 115 -4.88 4.55 7.49
C THR A 115 -4.63 3.93 6.12
N GLU A 116 -3.87 4.60 5.24
CA GLU A 116 -3.56 4.04 3.92
C GLU A 116 -2.65 2.80 4.00
N MET A 117 -1.63 2.82 4.85
CA MET A 117 -0.76 1.66 5.06
C MET A 117 -1.52 0.46 5.63
N LEU A 118 -2.42 0.68 6.59
CA LEU A 118 -3.28 -0.40 7.14
C LEU A 118 -4.24 -0.95 6.07
N ARG A 119 -4.82 -0.09 5.23
CA ARG A 119 -5.63 -0.52 4.07
C ARG A 119 -4.81 -1.32 3.06
N ALA A 120 -3.58 -0.91 2.80
CA ALA A 120 -2.65 -1.62 1.94
C ALA A 120 -2.35 -3.03 2.49
N CYS A 121 -2.12 -3.17 3.80
CA CYS A 121 -2.00 -4.47 4.47
C CYS A 121 -3.27 -5.32 4.35
N ALA A 122 -4.46 -4.73 4.56
CA ALA A 122 -5.74 -5.42 4.42
C ALA A 122 -5.96 -5.96 2.98
N LYS A 123 -5.61 -5.17 1.97
CA LYS A 123 -5.65 -5.59 0.56
C LYS A 123 -4.73 -6.81 0.32
N LEU A 124 -3.49 -6.75 0.82
CA LEU A 124 -2.51 -7.84 0.71
C LEU A 124 -3.00 -9.12 1.40
N LEU A 125 -3.57 -9.00 2.60
CA LEU A 125 -4.18 -10.11 3.34
C LEU A 125 -5.31 -10.76 2.53
N LYS A 126 -6.28 -9.96 2.05
CA LYS A 126 -7.39 -10.48 1.24
C LYS A 126 -6.92 -11.17 -0.02
N ARG A 127 -5.90 -10.63 -0.68
CA ARG A 127 -5.35 -11.24 -1.89
C ARG A 127 -4.62 -12.56 -1.61
N SER A 128 -4.07 -12.69 -0.40
CA SER A 128 -3.33 -13.87 0.07
C SER A 128 -4.20 -14.95 0.69
N ILE A 129 -5.50 -14.74 0.87
CA ILE A 129 -6.33 -15.65 1.68
C ILE A 129 -6.32 -17.12 1.22
N PHE A 130 -6.01 -17.39 -0.04
CA PHE A 130 -5.94 -18.75 -0.59
C PHE A 130 -4.53 -19.30 -0.74
N ASP A 131 -3.50 -18.46 -0.73
CA ASP A 131 -2.12 -18.85 -1.06
C ASP A 131 -1.08 -18.46 0.01
N GLY A 132 -1.48 -17.70 1.04
CA GLY A 132 -0.62 -17.23 2.12
C GLY A 132 0.56 -16.37 1.65
N LYS A 133 0.54 -15.83 0.42
CA LYS A 133 1.74 -15.22 -0.18
C LYS A 133 2.25 -13.99 0.58
N ALA A 134 1.38 -13.09 1.04
CA ALA A 134 1.78 -11.89 1.77
C ALA A 134 1.61 -12.01 3.29
N CYS A 135 0.53 -12.66 3.72
CA CYS A 135 0.15 -12.83 5.13
C CYS A 135 -0.83 -14.00 5.23
N ASP A 136 -0.76 -14.75 6.32
CA ASP A 136 -1.66 -15.85 6.67
C ASP A 136 -2.38 -15.59 8.00
N ALA A 137 -3.22 -16.54 8.43
CA ALA A 137 -4.01 -16.42 9.64
C ALA A 137 -3.17 -16.28 10.91
N ASP A 138 -2.13 -17.11 11.02
CA ASP A 138 -1.26 -17.14 12.19
C ASP A 138 -0.49 -15.83 12.33
N MET A 139 0.05 -15.30 11.22
CA MET A 139 0.75 -14.01 11.22
C MET A 139 -0.19 -12.86 11.57
N LEU A 140 -1.43 -12.87 11.07
CA LEU A 140 -2.42 -11.85 11.40
C LEU A 140 -2.79 -11.89 12.88
N ASP A 141 -3.10 -13.07 13.41
CA ASP A 141 -3.50 -13.25 14.82
C ASP A 141 -2.39 -12.80 15.75
N GLN A 142 -1.15 -13.25 15.52
CA GLN A 142 0.02 -12.82 16.29
C GLN A 142 0.21 -11.31 16.25
N THR A 143 0.04 -10.70 15.07
CA THR A 143 0.18 -9.25 14.88
C THR A 143 -0.88 -8.48 15.67
N VAL A 144 -2.15 -8.85 15.50
CA VAL A 144 -3.28 -8.17 16.16
C VAL A 144 -3.22 -8.38 17.66
N HIS A 145 -2.90 -9.59 18.12
CA HIS A 145 -2.70 -9.90 19.53
C HIS A 145 -1.60 -9.02 20.12
N PHE A 146 -0.42 -8.98 19.50
CA PHE A 146 0.70 -8.16 19.96
C PHE A 146 0.32 -6.68 20.12
N LEU A 147 -0.44 -6.11 19.18
CA LEU A 147 -0.86 -4.71 19.24
C LEU A 147 -1.94 -4.46 20.30
N LEU A 148 -2.89 -5.39 20.47
CA LEU A 148 -3.99 -5.27 21.44
C LEU A 148 -3.56 -5.51 22.88
N THR A 149 -2.61 -6.41 23.13
CA THR A 149 -2.11 -6.70 24.48
C THR A 149 -1.00 -5.76 24.91
N ASN A 150 -0.58 -4.84 24.04
CA ASN A 150 0.42 -3.84 24.39
C ASN A 150 -0.13 -2.86 25.44
N GLU A 151 0.71 -2.41 26.37
CA GLU A 151 0.32 -1.44 27.40
C GLU A 151 0.06 -0.04 26.82
N ASP A 152 0.56 0.24 25.61
CA ASP A 152 0.38 1.52 24.91
C ASP A 152 -1.03 1.63 24.27
N PRO A 153 -1.93 2.50 24.77
CA PRO A 153 -3.30 2.62 24.26
C PRO A 153 -3.39 3.06 22.81
N GLN A 154 -2.38 3.77 22.31
CA GLN A 154 -2.35 4.17 20.90
C GLN A 154 -2.05 2.95 20.01
N LEU A 155 -1.28 1.96 20.46
CA LEU A 155 -1.08 0.72 19.70
C LEU A 155 -2.37 -0.11 19.63
N GLN A 156 -3.10 -0.17 20.74
CA GLN A 156 -4.42 -0.81 20.79
C GLN A 156 -5.40 -0.13 19.82
N ALA A 157 -5.42 1.21 19.78
CA ALA A 157 -6.25 1.95 18.83
C ALA A 157 -5.87 1.66 17.36
N ILE A 158 -4.58 1.54 17.05
CA ILE A 158 -4.10 1.16 15.72
C ILE A 158 -4.51 -0.27 15.37
N ALA A 159 -4.51 -1.18 16.34
CA ALA A 159 -5.02 -2.53 16.14
C ALA A 159 -6.51 -2.51 15.74
N CYS A 160 -7.33 -1.71 16.42
CA CYS A 160 -8.74 -1.51 16.07
C CYS A 160 -8.91 -0.92 14.66
N GLU A 161 -8.11 0.09 14.30
CA GLU A 161 -8.10 0.65 12.93
C GLU A 161 -7.74 -0.41 11.88
N PHE A 162 -6.80 -1.32 12.20
CA PHE A 162 -6.41 -2.39 11.30
C PHE A 162 -7.51 -3.45 11.15
N ILE A 163 -8.13 -3.87 12.25
CA ILE A 163 -9.30 -4.78 12.24
C ILE A 163 -10.43 -4.18 11.40
N GLU A 164 -10.72 -2.88 11.56
CA GLU A 164 -11.74 -2.19 10.77
C GLU A 164 -11.36 -2.15 9.28
N ALA A 165 -10.10 -1.88 8.96
CA ALA A 165 -9.60 -1.90 7.57
C ALA A 165 -9.75 -3.29 6.93
N ILE A 166 -9.45 -4.36 7.68
CA ILE A 166 -9.63 -5.75 7.22
C ILE A 166 -11.11 -6.04 6.98
N ALA A 167 -11.97 -5.79 7.97
CA ALA A 167 -13.41 -6.02 7.85
C ALA A 167 -13.99 -5.26 6.65
N HIS A 168 -13.60 -4.00 6.46
CA HIS A 168 -14.02 -3.19 5.32
C HIS A 168 -13.54 -3.79 3.99
N GLU A 169 -12.27 -4.18 3.89
CA GLU A 169 -11.72 -4.77 2.68
C GLU A 169 -12.45 -6.07 2.32
N PHE A 170 -12.71 -6.97 3.25
CA PHE A 170 -13.45 -8.22 2.99
C PHE A 170 -14.95 -8.02 2.71
N ALA A 171 -15.58 -7.01 3.30
CA ALA A 171 -16.97 -6.67 3.03
C ALA A 171 -17.19 -6.12 1.60
N THR A 172 -16.16 -5.52 1.00
CA THR A 172 -16.28 -4.94 -0.36
C THR A 172 -16.02 -5.97 -1.46
N SER A 173 -16.87 -5.97 -2.49
CA SER A 173 -16.74 -6.90 -3.64
C SER A 173 -16.54 -6.18 -4.99
N TRP A 174 -16.48 -4.86 -5.00
CA TRP A 174 -16.57 -4.05 -6.23
C TRP A 174 -15.41 -3.07 -6.46
N ARG A 175 -14.62 -2.71 -5.43
CA ARG A 175 -13.60 -1.66 -5.55
C ARG A 175 -12.27 -2.12 -6.16
N SER A 176 -12.01 -3.42 -6.24
CA SER A 176 -10.71 -3.95 -6.67
C SER A 176 -10.70 -4.49 -8.10
N SER A 177 -11.77 -4.25 -8.88
CA SER A 177 -11.83 -4.59 -10.31
C SER A 177 -10.67 -3.95 -11.10
N ASN A 178 -10.21 -2.78 -10.68
CA ASN A 178 -9.05 -2.07 -11.26
C ASN A 178 -7.70 -2.77 -11.00
N LEU A 179 -7.66 -3.78 -10.13
CA LEU A 179 -6.48 -4.58 -9.82
C LEU A 179 -6.52 -5.99 -10.45
N GLY A 180 -7.49 -6.24 -11.34
CA GLY A 180 -7.63 -7.52 -12.04
C GLY A 180 -8.15 -8.66 -11.16
N ILE A 181 -8.77 -8.35 -10.02
CA ILE A 181 -9.41 -9.34 -9.14
C ILE A 181 -10.87 -9.52 -9.58
N SER A 182 -11.28 -10.77 -9.79
CA SER A 182 -12.64 -11.08 -10.20
C SER A 182 -13.64 -10.93 -9.04
N PHE A 183 -14.90 -10.64 -9.38
CA PHE A 183 -15.99 -10.64 -8.40
C PHE A 183 -16.11 -11.99 -7.67
N ASP A 184 -15.97 -13.09 -8.41
CA ASP A 184 -15.96 -14.45 -7.86
C ASP A 184 -14.86 -14.64 -6.81
N PHE A 185 -13.63 -14.14 -7.06
CA PHE A 185 -12.57 -14.14 -6.05
C PHE A 185 -13.01 -13.38 -4.79
N HIS A 186 -13.62 -12.20 -4.94
CA HIS A 186 -14.07 -11.41 -3.78
C HIS A 186 -15.10 -12.14 -2.92
N VAL A 187 -16.08 -12.79 -3.55
CA VAL A 187 -17.12 -13.55 -2.84
C VAL A 187 -16.49 -14.72 -2.09
N ARG A 188 -15.63 -15.51 -2.74
CA ARG A 188 -14.95 -16.62 -2.08
C ARG A 188 -14.05 -16.15 -0.94
N ALA A 189 -13.29 -15.07 -1.15
CA ALA A 189 -12.39 -14.53 -0.14
C ALA A 189 -13.16 -14.09 1.11
N ARG A 190 -14.31 -13.42 0.93
CA ARG A 190 -15.20 -13.08 2.04
C ARG A 190 -15.68 -14.32 2.79
N HIS A 191 -16.15 -15.34 2.07
CA HIS A 191 -16.64 -16.56 2.71
C HIS A 191 -15.52 -17.29 3.48
N SER A 192 -14.32 -17.36 2.91
CA SER A 192 -13.15 -17.93 3.60
C SER A 192 -12.81 -17.15 4.86
N PHE A 193 -12.88 -15.82 4.82
CA PHE A 193 -12.65 -14.98 6.01
C PHE A 193 -13.70 -15.26 7.08
N GLU A 194 -14.99 -15.30 6.74
CA GLU A 194 -16.08 -15.55 7.70
C GLU A 194 -16.08 -16.96 8.34
N VAL A 195 -15.38 -17.93 7.73
CA VAL A 195 -15.35 -19.33 8.21
C VAL A 195 -14.07 -19.68 8.95
N PHE A 196 -12.93 -19.13 8.52
CA PHE A 196 -11.61 -19.55 8.99
C PHE A 196 -10.87 -18.51 9.84
N PHE A 197 -11.40 -17.29 9.94
CA PHE A 197 -10.88 -16.20 10.77
C PHE A 197 -11.97 -15.71 11.72
#